data_AF-A0AAW3BJZ2-F1
#
_entry.id   AF-A0AAW3BJZ2-F1
#
_cell.length_a   1.000
_cell.length_b   1.000
_cell.length_c   1.000
_cell.angle_alpha   90.00
_cell.angle_beta   90.00
_cell.angle_gamma   90.00
#
_symmetry.space_group_name_H-M   'P 1'
#
loop_
_entity.id
_entity.type
_entity.pdbx_description
1 polymer ?
#
loop_
_entity_poly.entity_id
_entity_poly.type
_entity_poly.pdbx_seq_one_letter_code
_entity_poly.pdbx_strand_id
1 'polypeptide(L)'
;MPLCASVPATVDTDMNTRALYLEDLDKCMKNFSDSLTTTMNSYRNLLTAFDQVGQVYGNVAQECGNEVRKLVDEFRDGMRDLKDKGGFETFNREIHSGTISVMEPVKVSLKKAVKSLKSLKVKQKEYDTVRYELEKTEKSYAKKSKPLSESKNYKKTLAKRDKMKESYDASREAFGEEVTALQATTKSVLLESLNNYLHCTAAFCGQLEVTMNGYRTDLDHDGCTTLANDRMDQLKEKAEAESVTRRSQRKSETLRLYQAGSDATLNNTHPNLPPVDDDLYPKKDSQLDPESANCYPNADSAPLMHDSGENSILKEQYDNVTHGNADTENPLIKVNDHE
;
A
#
# COMPACT_ATOMS: atom_id res chain seq x y z
N MET A 1 -25.41 26.53 37.13
CA MET A 1 -24.19 26.21 36.32
C MET A 1 -24.43 26.67 34.90
N PRO A 2 -23.55 27.49 34.28
CA PRO A 2 -23.74 27.88 32.89
C PRO A 2 -23.49 26.65 32.02
N LEU A 3 -24.55 26.15 31.37
CA LEU A 3 -24.44 25.13 30.33
C LEU A 3 -23.52 25.68 29.24
N CYS A 4 -22.43 24.96 28.96
CA CYS A 4 -21.44 25.29 27.94
C CYS A 4 -22.10 25.85 26.67
N ALA A 5 -21.84 27.11 26.37
CA ALA A 5 -22.42 27.83 25.23
C ALA A 5 -21.73 27.46 23.89
N SER A 6 -21.41 26.18 23.69
CA SER A 6 -20.82 25.70 22.45
C SER A 6 -21.90 25.59 21.36
N VAL A 7 -21.53 25.93 20.13
CA VAL A 7 -22.35 25.73 18.94
C VAL A 7 -22.62 24.22 18.79
N PRO A 8 -23.89 23.76 18.78
CA PRO A 8 -24.21 22.36 18.52
C PRO A 8 -23.74 21.97 17.11
N ALA A 9 -22.91 20.93 17.01
CA ALA A 9 -22.44 20.42 15.73
C ALA A 9 -23.55 19.63 15.03
N THR A 10 -23.64 19.75 13.71
CA THR A 10 -24.45 18.85 12.90
C THR A 10 -23.83 17.45 12.93
N VAL A 11 -24.62 16.45 13.31
CA VAL A 11 -24.21 15.04 13.24
C VAL A 11 -24.46 14.57 11.81
N ASP A 12 -23.39 14.27 11.09
CA ASP A 12 -23.46 13.71 9.73
C ASP A 12 -22.76 12.34 9.73
N THR A 13 -23.57 11.28 9.84
CA THR A 13 -23.07 9.91 9.96
C THR A 13 -22.40 9.44 8.67
N ASP A 14 -22.94 9.80 7.50
CA ASP A 14 -22.35 9.45 6.21
C ASP A 14 -20.97 10.10 6.03
N MET A 15 -20.86 11.41 6.33
CA MET A 15 -19.56 12.10 6.31
C MET A 15 -18.55 11.45 7.25
N ASN A 16 -18.96 11.07 8.46
CA ASN A 16 -18.07 10.43 9.44
C ASN A 16 -17.62 9.04 8.97
N THR A 17 -18.52 8.22 8.44
CA THR A 17 -18.18 6.90 7.88
C THR A 17 -17.19 7.03 6.72
N ARG A 18 -17.44 7.97 5.80
CA ARG A 18 -16.52 8.24 4.69
C ARG A 18 -15.18 8.80 5.16
N ALA A 19 -15.15 9.60 6.23
CA ALA A 19 -13.90 10.09 6.80
C ALA A 19 -13.04 8.95 7.36
N LEU A 20 -13.64 8.01 8.10
CA LEU A 20 -12.96 6.82 8.61
C LEU A 20 -12.40 5.97 7.45
N TYR A 21 -13.20 5.74 6.40
CA TYR A 21 -12.74 5.08 5.18
C TYR A 21 -11.46 5.71 4.60
N LEU A 22 -11.41 7.05 4.50
CA LEU A 22 -10.23 7.75 3.96
C LEU A 22 -9.01 7.63 4.88
N GLU A 23 -9.21 7.68 6.20
CA GLU A 23 -8.13 7.50 7.18
C GLU A 23 -7.55 6.09 7.12
N ASP A 24 -8.41 5.07 7.05
CA ASP A 24 -8.00 3.68 6.92
C ASP A 24 -7.28 3.42 5.59
N LEU A 25 -7.79 3.94 4.48
CA LEU A 25 -7.15 3.80 3.17
C LEU A 25 -5.78 4.48 3.12
N ASP A 26 -5.62 5.68 3.70
CA ASP A 26 -4.32 6.37 3.78
C ASP A 26 -3.29 5.55 4.56
N LYS A 27 -3.70 4.97 5.70
CA LYS A 27 -2.85 4.08 6.48
C LYS A 27 -2.46 2.83 5.69
N CYS A 28 -3.41 2.19 5.01
CA CYS A 28 -3.15 1.03 4.16
C CYS A 28 -2.17 1.34 3.02
N MET A 29 -2.32 2.49 2.35
CA MET A 29 -1.43 2.89 1.25
C MET A 29 0.01 3.17 1.69
N LYS A 30 0.20 3.71 2.90
CA LYS A 30 1.53 3.86 3.51
C LYS A 30 2.15 2.51 3.81
N ASN A 31 1.43 1.67 4.55
CA ASN A 31 1.87 0.32 4.91
C ASN A 31 2.19 -0.55 3.68
N PHE A 32 1.42 -0.40 2.60
CA PHE A 32 1.67 -1.08 1.33
C PHE A 32 3.04 -0.71 0.75
N SER A 33 3.37 0.59 0.71
CA SER A 33 4.65 1.07 0.19
C SER A 33 5.83 0.63 1.07
N ASP A 34 5.65 0.65 2.39
CA ASP A 34 6.66 0.21 3.36
C ASP A 34 6.91 -1.30 3.26
N SER A 35 5.84 -2.08 3.10
CA SER A 35 5.92 -3.54 2.95
C SER A 35 6.67 -3.92 1.67
N LEU A 36 6.38 -3.26 0.53
CA LEU A 36 7.10 -3.51 -0.72
C LEU A 36 8.58 -3.13 -0.62
N THR A 37 8.89 -2.01 0.03
CA THR A 37 10.28 -1.59 0.29
C THR A 37 11.01 -2.63 1.13
N THR A 38 10.36 -3.15 2.17
CA THR A 38 10.89 -4.22 3.01
C THR A 38 11.16 -5.49 2.20
N THR A 39 10.23 -5.91 1.35
CA THR A 39 10.42 -7.06 0.44
C THR A 39 11.63 -6.88 -0.48
N MET A 40 11.77 -5.72 -1.13
CA MET A 40 12.90 -5.45 -2.03
C MET A 40 14.24 -5.47 -1.30
N ASN A 41 14.29 -4.93 -0.08
CA ASN A 41 15.49 -4.96 0.76
C ASN A 41 15.84 -6.39 1.21
N SER A 42 14.84 -7.20 1.56
CA SER A 42 15.06 -8.61 1.89
C SER A 42 15.67 -9.39 0.72
N TYR A 43 15.22 -9.15 -0.52
CA TYR A 43 15.84 -9.75 -1.70
C TYR A 43 17.28 -9.25 -1.93
N ARG A 44 17.56 -7.95 -1.77
CA ARG A 44 18.95 -7.45 -1.83
C ARG A 44 19.86 -8.12 -0.80
N ASN A 45 19.37 -8.29 0.42
CA ASN A 45 20.12 -8.94 1.49
C ASN A 45 20.39 -10.41 1.18
N LEU A 46 19.40 -11.13 0.64
CA LEU A 46 19.57 -12.50 0.18
C LEU A 46 20.65 -12.62 -0.90
N LEU A 47 20.61 -11.76 -1.92
CA LEU A 47 21.60 -11.76 -3.00
C LEU A 47 23.00 -11.39 -2.50
N THR A 48 23.09 -10.49 -1.52
CA THR A 48 24.35 -10.16 -0.85
C THR A 48 24.91 -11.37 -0.11
N ALA A 49 24.08 -12.14 0.57
CA ALA A 49 24.52 -13.38 1.21
C ALA A 49 24.99 -14.42 0.18
N PHE A 50 24.33 -14.55 -0.98
CA PHE A 50 24.79 -15.45 -2.04
C PHE A 50 26.16 -15.05 -2.62
N ASP A 51 26.39 -13.75 -2.86
CA ASP A 51 27.69 -13.21 -3.28
C ASP A 51 28.78 -13.54 -2.25
N GLN A 52 28.51 -13.31 -0.95
CA GLN A 52 29.44 -13.67 0.13
C GLN A 52 29.77 -15.16 0.16
N VAL A 53 28.78 -16.04 0.00
CA VAL A 53 28.99 -17.48 -0.08
C VAL A 53 29.85 -17.85 -1.29
N GLY A 54 29.56 -17.25 -2.46
CA GLY A 54 30.38 -17.40 -3.67
C GLY A 54 31.84 -16.99 -3.47
N GLN A 55 32.08 -15.88 -2.77
CA GLN A 55 33.44 -15.42 -2.43
C GLN A 55 34.17 -16.41 -1.53
N VAL A 56 33.51 -16.96 -0.50
CA VAL A 56 34.10 -17.98 0.38
C VAL A 56 34.51 -19.22 -0.41
N TYR A 57 33.62 -19.75 -1.26
CA TYR A 57 33.96 -20.87 -2.14
C TYR A 57 35.14 -20.53 -3.06
N GLY A 58 35.12 -19.35 -3.68
CA GLY A 58 36.21 -18.88 -4.55
C GLY A 58 37.56 -18.84 -3.84
N ASN A 59 37.59 -18.37 -2.59
CA ASN A 59 38.82 -18.36 -1.79
C ASN A 59 39.32 -19.76 -1.47
N VAL A 60 38.43 -20.69 -1.09
CA VAL A 60 38.81 -22.09 -0.82
C VAL A 60 39.33 -22.79 -2.09
N ALA A 61 38.73 -22.50 -3.26
CA ALA A 61 39.11 -23.11 -4.53
C ALA A 61 40.50 -22.64 -5.06
N GLN A 62 41.11 -21.61 -4.46
CA GLN A 62 42.46 -21.17 -4.81
C GLN A 62 43.54 -22.23 -4.50
N GLU A 63 43.27 -23.13 -3.56
CA GLU A 63 44.15 -24.25 -3.23
C GLU A 63 43.83 -25.51 -4.05
N CYS A 64 42.78 -25.45 -4.90
CA CYS A 64 42.38 -26.54 -5.76
C CYS A 64 43.00 -26.45 -7.17
N GLY A 65 42.91 -27.55 -7.91
CA GLY A 65 43.26 -27.61 -9.33
C GLY A 65 42.37 -26.73 -10.20
N ASN A 66 42.86 -26.39 -11.41
CA ASN A 66 42.22 -25.43 -12.31
C ASN A 66 40.78 -25.78 -12.69
N GLU A 67 40.45 -27.07 -12.80
CA GLU A 67 39.10 -27.54 -13.16
C GLU A 67 38.06 -27.12 -12.11
N VAL A 68 38.35 -27.34 -10.82
CA VAL A 68 37.48 -26.94 -9.70
C VAL A 68 37.44 -25.42 -9.58
N ARG A 69 38.61 -24.77 -9.69
CA ARG A 69 38.71 -23.31 -9.56
C ARG A 69 37.85 -22.58 -10.58
N LYS A 70 37.87 -23.03 -11.84
CA LYS A 70 37.09 -22.42 -12.92
C LYS A 70 35.59 -22.48 -12.63
N LEU A 71 35.06 -23.65 -12.25
CA LEU A 71 33.63 -23.81 -11.94
C LEU A 71 33.19 -22.94 -10.76
N VAL A 72 34.02 -22.85 -9.72
CA VAL A 72 33.73 -22.03 -8.55
C VAL A 72 33.82 -20.52 -8.85
N ASP A 73 34.79 -20.10 -9.66
CA ASP A 73 34.90 -18.70 -10.12
C ASP A 73 33.67 -18.29 -10.95
N GLU A 74 33.19 -19.17 -11.84
CA GLU A 74 31.96 -18.94 -12.62
C GLU A 74 30.72 -18.82 -11.72
N PHE A 75 30.59 -19.67 -10.68
CA PHE A 75 29.53 -19.56 -9.68
C PHE A 75 29.60 -18.23 -8.91
N ARG A 76 30.78 -17.86 -8.40
CA ARG A 76 30.99 -16.59 -7.68
C ARG A 76 30.58 -15.40 -8.54
N ASP A 77 31.07 -15.36 -9.78
CA ASP A 77 30.80 -14.26 -10.69
C ASP A 77 29.30 -14.20 -11.06
N GLY A 78 28.65 -15.37 -11.20
CA GLY A 78 27.21 -15.50 -11.36
C GLY A 78 26.38 -14.93 -10.22
N MET A 79 26.75 -15.23 -8.96
CA MET A 79 26.05 -14.69 -7.80
C MET A 79 26.20 -13.18 -7.68
N ARG A 80 27.39 -12.66 -7.98
CA ARG A 80 27.64 -11.22 -8.05
C ARG A 80 26.84 -10.56 -9.17
N ASP A 81 26.81 -11.15 -10.36
CA ASP A 81 26.03 -10.61 -11.48
C ASP A 81 24.52 -10.68 -11.19
N LEU A 82 24.00 -11.69 -10.50
CA LEU A 82 22.59 -11.75 -10.10
C LEU A 82 22.20 -10.62 -9.13
N LYS A 83 23.14 -10.20 -8.29
CA LYS A 83 22.99 -9.08 -7.34
C LYS A 83 23.10 -7.72 -8.04
N ASP A 84 24.17 -7.53 -8.82
CA ASP A 84 24.58 -6.24 -9.35
C ASP A 84 23.96 -5.93 -10.72
N LYS A 85 23.52 -6.96 -11.45
CA LYS A 85 23.03 -6.85 -12.83
C LYS A 85 21.80 -7.74 -13.07
N GLY A 86 21.08 -7.48 -14.16
CA GLY A 86 20.14 -8.44 -14.73
C GLY A 86 18.86 -8.65 -13.93
N GLY A 87 18.75 -9.81 -13.27
CA GLY A 87 17.47 -10.34 -12.74
C GLY A 87 16.87 -9.49 -11.63
N PHE A 88 17.68 -9.05 -10.67
CA PHE A 88 17.19 -8.22 -9.58
C PHE A 88 16.84 -6.80 -10.03
N GLU A 89 17.61 -6.22 -10.97
CA GLU A 89 17.30 -4.92 -11.55
C GLU A 89 15.95 -4.95 -12.31
N THR A 90 15.72 -6.03 -13.06
CA THR A 90 14.44 -6.26 -13.76
C THR A 90 13.29 -6.42 -12.77
N PHE A 91 13.44 -7.26 -11.76
CA PHE A 91 12.46 -7.40 -10.68
C PHE A 91 12.14 -6.06 -10.00
N ASN A 92 13.17 -5.30 -9.61
CA ASN A 92 13.02 -4.00 -8.96
C ASN A 92 12.26 -3.01 -9.85
N ARG A 93 12.64 -2.92 -11.13
CA ARG A 93 11.97 -2.07 -12.11
C ARG A 93 10.49 -2.44 -12.26
N GLU A 94 10.19 -3.73 -12.41
CA GLU A 94 8.82 -4.20 -12.62
C GLU A 94 7.94 -4.05 -11.37
N ILE A 95 8.47 -4.21 -10.16
CA ILE A 95 7.74 -3.89 -8.93
C ILE A 95 7.37 -2.41 -8.91
N HIS A 96 8.30 -1.51 -9.24
CA HIS A 96 8.01 -0.09 -9.29
C HIS A 96 6.97 0.25 -10.36
N SER A 97 7.15 -0.19 -11.60
CA SER A 97 6.24 0.18 -12.70
C SER A 97 4.90 -0.56 -12.67
N GLY A 98 4.91 -1.85 -12.35
CA GLY A 98 3.74 -2.74 -12.43
C GLY A 98 2.97 -2.86 -11.11
N THR A 99 3.61 -2.72 -9.96
CA THR A 99 2.92 -2.84 -8.66
C THR A 99 2.65 -1.48 -8.04
N ILE A 100 3.68 -0.64 -7.91
CA ILE A 100 3.59 0.63 -7.18
C ILE A 100 2.89 1.70 -8.01
N SER A 101 3.31 1.92 -9.25
CA SER A 101 2.76 2.99 -10.10
C SER A 101 1.29 2.77 -10.48
N VAL A 102 0.86 1.50 -10.59
CA VAL A 102 -0.56 1.14 -10.82
C VAL A 102 -1.47 1.66 -9.70
N MET A 103 -0.95 1.84 -8.49
CA MET A 103 -1.70 2.37 -7.35
C MET A 103 -1.71 3.91 -7.28
N GLU A 104 -1.02 4.61 -8.18
CA GLU A 104 -0.95 6.08 -8.17
C GLU A 104 -2.32 6.77 -8.32
N PRO A 105 -3.26 6.30 -9.18
CA PRO A 105 -4.61 6.87 -9.26
C PRO A 105 -5.36 6.85 -7.93
N VAL A 106 -5.12 5.83 -7.10
CA VAL A 106 -5.69 5.73 -5.74
C VAL A 106 -5.09 6.80 -4.84
N LYS A 107 -3.76 6.97 -4.85
CA LYS A 107 -3.08 8.00 -4.05
C LYS A 107 -3.55 9.41 -4.42
N VAL A 108 -3.67 9.70 -5.71
CA VAL A 108 -4.16 11.00 -6.21
C VAL A 108 -5.61 11.25 -5.77
N SER A 109 -6.48 10.27 -5.99
CA SER A 109 -7.91 10.38 -5.65
C SER A 109 -8.15 10.48 -4.14
N LEU A 110 -7.37 9.74 -3.34
CA LEU A 110 -7.38 9.83 -1.88
C LEU A 110 -6.98 11.23 -1.40
N LYS A 111 -5.86 11.78 -1.91
CA LYS A 111 -5.43 13.15 -1.58
C LYS A 111 -6.51 14.18 -1.93
N LYS A 112 -7.21 13.99 -3.06
CA LYS A 112 -8.33 14.85 -3.48
C LYS A 112 -9.49 14.75 -2.49
N ALA A 113 -9.97 13.54 -2.18
CA ALA A 113 -11.08 13.32 -1.26
C ALA A 113 -10.79 13.84 0.15
N VAL A 114 -9.55 13.70 0.65
CA VAL A 114 -9.13 14.27 1.95
C VAL A 114 -9.19 15.80 1.95
N LYS A 115 -8.81 16.46 0.85
CA LYS A 115 -8.97 17.92 0.72
C LYS A 115 -10.43 18.33 0.71
N SER A 116 -11.28 17.59 -0.02
CA SER A 116 -12.73 17.82 -0.06
C SER A 116 -13.39 17.64 1.31
N LEU A 117 -12.98 16.62 2.09
CA LEU A 117 -13.44 16.43 3.47
C LEU A 117 -13.08 17.62 4.37
N LYS A 118 -11.85 18.14 4.26
CA LYS A 118 -11.44 19.34 5.02
C LYS A 118 -12.30 20.55 4.66
N SER A 119 -12.57 20.76 3.38
CA SER A 119 -13.45 21.83 2.89
C SER A 119 -14.90 21.66 3.40
N LEU A 120 -15.43 20.44 3.34
CA LEU A 120 -16.77 20.10 3.84
C LEU A 120 -16.91 20.39 5.33
N LYS A 121 -15.92 20.01 6.16
CA LYS A 121 -15.90 20.30 7.60
C LYS A 121 -15.89 21.80 7.90
N VAL A 122 -15.30 22.64 7.04
CA VAL A 122 -15.36 24.10 7.18
C VAL A 122 -16.78 24.62 6.90
N LYS A 123 -17.38 24.20 5.79
CA LYS A 123 -18.76 24.59 5.44
C LYS A 123 -19.79 24.12 6.47
N GLN A 124 -19.59 22.94 7.05
CA GLN A 124 -20.41 22.42 8.14
C GLN A 124 -20.38 23.37 9.35
N LYS A 125 -19.19 23.80 9.77
CA LYS A 125 -19.01 24.74 10.89
C LYS A 125 -19.64 26.09 10.59
N GLU A 126 -19.54 26.59 9.37
CA GLU A 126 -20.18 27.85 8.96
C GLU A 126 -21.71 27.75 9.04
N TYR A 127 -22.28 26.67 8.52
CA TYR A 127 -23.72 26.38 8.64
C TYR A 127 -24.16 26.28 10.10
N ASP A 128 -23.45 25.49 10.92
CA ASP A 128 -23.76 25.30 12.33
C ASP A 128 -23.73 26.61 13.12
N THR A 129 -22.75 27.47 12.83
CA THR A 129 -22.62 28.78 13.47
C THR A 129 -23.82 29.66 13.18
N VAL A 130 -24.20 29.80 11.90
CA VAL A 130 -25.34 30.66 11.52
C VAL A 130 -26.67 30.06 12.02
N ARG A 131 -26.82 28.73 11.98
CA ARG A 131 -27.97 28.03 12.57
C ARG A 131 -28.12 28.35 14.06
N TYR A 132 -27.03 28.27 14.81
CA TYR A 132 -27.03 28.54 16.25
C TYR A 132 -27.32 30.02 16.60
N GLU A 133 -26.79 30.97 15.81
CA GLU A 133 -27.13 32.39 15.95
C GLU A 133 -28.63 32.65 15.74
N LEU A 134 -29.22 31.97 14.76
CA LEU A 134 -30.63 32.06 14.44
C LEU A 134 -31.49 31.49 15.58
N GLU A 135 -31.16 30.30 16.07
CA GLU A 135 -31.84 29.70 17.24
C GLU A 135 -31.75 30.57 18.50
N LYS A 136 -30.59 31.20 18.75
CA LYS A 136 -30.43 32.14 19.86
C LYS A 136 -31.37 33.33 19.73
N THR A 137 -31.50 33.87 18.52
CA THR A 137 -32.41 34.98 18.22
C THR A 137 -33.86 34.56 18.45
N GLU A 138 -34.27 33.40 17.93
CA GLU A 138 -35.61 32.85 18.10
C GLU A 138 -35.95 32.62 19.57
N LYS A 139 -35.06 31.96 20.33
CA LYS A 139 -35.23 31.73 21.77
C LYS A 139 -35.34 33.04 22.55
N SER A 140 -34.57 34.07 22.20
CA SER A 140 -34.61 35.39 22.86
C SER A 140 -35.93 36.13 22.61
N TYR A 141 -36.43 36.09 21.38
CA TYR A 141 -37.70 36.74 21.01
C TYR A 141 -38.91 36.00 21.58
N ALA A 142 -38.90 34.66 21.54
CA ALA A 142 -39.93 33.83 22.17
C ALA A 142 -40.05 34.11 23.68
N LYS A 143 -38.92 34.22 24.39
CA LYS A 143 -38.90 34.57 25.83
C LYS A 143 -39.47 35.94 26.15
N LYS A 144 -39.41 36.88 25.20
CA LYS A 144 -39.94 38.24 25.34
C LYS A 144 -41.36 38.38 24.80
N SER A 145 -41.97 37.29 24.32
CA SER A 145 -43.26 37.29 23.62
C SER A 145 -43.32 38.30 22.48
N LYS A 146 -42.19 38.54 21.80
CA LYS A 146 -42.08 39.48 20.68
C LYS A 146 -42.13 38.74 19.35
N PRO A 147 -42.83 39.26 18.32
CA PRO A 147 -42.81 38.68 17.00
C PRO A 147 -41.43 38.84 16.35
N LEU A 148 -40.98 37.82 15.60
CA LEU A 148 -39.69 37.83 14.91
C LEU A 148 -39.58 38.91 13.82
N SER A 149 -40.71 39.44 13.36
CA SER A 149 -40.78 40.57 12.43
C SER A 149 -40.18 41.86 12.99
N GLU A 150 -40.10 42.00 14.33
CA GLU A 150 -39.42 43.11 14.99
C GLU A 150 -37.88 42.99 14.99
N SER A 151 -37.34 41.82 14.62
CA SER A 151 -35.89 41.65 14.48
C SER A 151 -35.40 42.19 13.14
N LYS A 152 -34.67 43.31 13.19
CA LYS A 152 -34.09 43.97 12.01
C LYS A 152 -33.21 43.03 11.17
N ASN A 153 -32.54 42.07 11.80
CA ASN A 153 -31.56 41.20 11.15
C ASN A 153 -32.07 39.78 10.89
N TYR A 154 -33.23 39.38 11.42
CA TYR A 154 -33.69 38.00 11.35
C TYR A 154 -33.82 37.49 9.91
N LYS A 155 -34.47 38.25 9.02
CA LYS A 155 -34.58 37.89 7.59
C LYS A 155 -33.21 37.73 6.91
N LYS A 156 -32.23 38.57 7.27
CA LYS A 156 -30.87 38.53 6.72
C LYS A 156 -30.10 37.30 7.22
N THR A 157 -30.19 36.98 8.51
CA THR A 157 -29.56 35.79 9.08
C THR A 157 -30.21 34.50 8.57
N LEU A 158 -31.53 34.50 8.36
CA LEU A 158 -32.27 33.39 7.75
C LEU A 158 -31.78 33.11 6.33
N ALA A 159 -31.70 34.13 5.48
CA ALA A 159 -31.16 34.00 4.12
C ALA A 159 -29.69 33.54 4.11
N LYS A 160 -28.87 34.01 5.07
CA LYS A 160 -27.49 33.53 5.24
C LYS A 160 -27.44 32.06 5.62
N ARG A 161 -28.30 31.61 6.54
CA ARG A 161 -28.42 30.20 6.97
C ARG A 161 -28.79 29.30 5.80
N ASP A 162 -29.74 29.72 4.98
CA ASP A 162 -30.15 28.97 3.78
C ASP A 162 -29.01 28.85 2.76
N LYS A 163 -28.32 29.96 2.49
CA LYS A 163 -27.16 29.96 1.59
C LYS A 163 -26.03 29.04 2.08
N MET A 164 -25.73 29.06 3.39
CA MET A 164 -24.70 28.18 3.95
C MET A 164 -25.13 26.72 3.95
N LYS A 165 -26.42 26.44 4.17
CA LYS A 165 -26.97 25.10 4.06
C LYS A 165 -26.84 24.54 2.65
N GLU A 166 -27.26 25.31 1.64
CA GLU A 166 -27.13 24.92 0.24
C GLU A 166 -25.67 24.65 -0.14
N SER A 167 -24.73 25.51 0.31
CA SER A 167 -23.31 25.29 0.07
C SER A 167 -22.76 24.05 0.77
N TYR A 168 -23.21 23.76 2.00
CA TYR A 168 -22.85 22.55 2.74
C TYR A 168 -23.40 21.29 2.05
N ASP A 169 -24.70 21.27 1.73
CA ASP A 169 -25.37 20.13 1.12
C ASP A 169 -24.75 19.79 -0.25
N ALA A 170 -24.51 20.80 -1.10
CA ALA A 170 -23.84 20.61 -2.39
C ALA A 170 -22.39 20.08 -2.24
N SER A 171 -21.67 20.56 -1.21
CA SER A 171 -20.32 20.07 -0.94
C SER A 171 -20.31 18.65 -0.40
N ARG A 172 -21.34 18.26 0.35
CA ARG A 172 -21.50 16.91 0.90
C ARG A 172 -21.78 15.92 -0.21
N GLU A 173 -22.67 16.27 -1.13
CA GLU A 173 -22.98 15.45 -2.30
C GLU A 173 -21.74 15.22 -3.17
N ALA A 174 -21.03 16.30 -3.54
CA ALA A 174 -19.80 16.21 -4.31
C ALA A 174 -18.71 15.38 -3.61
N PHE A 175 -18.55 15.53 -2.29
CA PHE A 175 -17.65 14.68 -1.51
C PHE A 175 -18.07 13.21 -1.54
N GLY A 176 -19.36 12.93 -1.45
CA GLY A 176 -19.91 11.59 -1.56
C GLY A 176 -19.57 10.94 -2.91
N GLU A 177 -19.77 11.65 -4.01
CA GLU A 177 -19.41 11.19 -5.36
C GLU A 177 -17.90 10.93 -5.50
N GLU A 178 -17.06 11.80 -4.95
CA GLU A 178 -15.60 11.64 -4.97
C GLU A 178 -15.14 10.38 -4.23
N VAL A 179 -15.73 10.09 -3.06
CA VAL A 179 -15.40 8.88 -2.29
C VAL A 179 -15.88 7.62 -3.01
N THR A 180 -17.07 7.66 -3.61
CA THR A 180 -17.58 6.52 -4.41
C THR A 180 -16.69 6.25 -5.62
N ALA A 181 -16.23 7.29 -6.31
CA ALA A 181 -15.27 7.16 -7.41
C ALA A 181 -13.93 6.57 -6.94
N LEU A 182 -13.41 7.04 -5.79
CA LEU A 182 -12.19 6.49 -5.18
C LEU A 182 -12.32 5.01 -4.83
N GLN A 183 -13.46 4.58 -4.28
CA GLN A 183 -13.73 3.17 -4.00
C GLN A 183 -13.72 2.32 -5.28
N ALA A 184 -14.36 2.82 -6.35
CA ALA A 184 -14.37 2.14 -7.64
C ALA A 184 -12.96 2.03 -8.24
N THR A 185 -12.16 3.11 -8.20
CA THR A 185 -10.77 3.09 -8.65
C THR A 185 -9.93 2.11 -7.83
N THR A 186 -10.09 2.11 -6.50
CA THR A 186 -9.36 1.19 -5.62
C THR A 186 -9.67 -0.27 -5.99
N LYS A 187 -10.95 -0.59 -6.20
CA LYS A 187 -11.37 -1.94 -6.61
C LYS A 187 -10.77 -2.35 -7.97
N SER A 188 -10.71 -1.43 -8.94
CA SER A 188 -10.21 -1.76 -10.27
C SER A 188 -8.70 -2.00 -10.27
N VAL A 189 -7.92 -1.20 -9.54
CA VAL A 189 -6.45 -1.26 -9.58
C VAL A 189 -5.84 -2.25 -8.60
N LEU A 190 -6.55 -2.61 -7.51
CA LEU A 190 -5.99 -3.46 -6.46
C LEU A 190 -5.64 -4.86 -6.99
N LEU A 191 -6.52 -5.45 -7.78
CA LEU A 191 -6.29 -6.77 -8.36
C LEU A 191 -5.16 -6.75 -9.39
N GLU A 192 -5.06 -5.67 -10.17
CA GLU A 192 -3.96 -5.47 -11.12
C GLU A 192 -2.62 -5.38 -10.40
N SER A 193 -2.53 -4.53 -9.37
CA SER A 193 -1.32 -4.38 -8.55
C SER A 193 -0.93 -5.69 -7.87
N LEU A 194 -1.89 -6.42 -7.31
CA LEU A 194 -1.65 -7.74 -6.71
C LEU A 194 -1.13 -8.76 -7.72
N ASN A 195 -1.75 -8.84 -8.89
CA ASN A 195 -1.33 -9.79 -9.94
C ASN A 195 0.08 -9.47 -10.44
N ASN A 196 0.40 -8.19 -10.63
CA ASN A 196 1.73 -7.76 -11.04
C ASN A 196 2.77 -8.09 -9.96
N TYR A 197 2.47 -7.85 -8.68
CA TYR A 197 3.36 -8.23 -7.58
C TYR A 197 3.66 -9.74 -7.59
N LEU A 198 2.63 -10.56 -7.70
CA LEU A 198 2.77 -12.02 -7.72
C LEU A 198 3.55 -12.49 -8.94
N HIS A 199 3.29 -11.90 -10.11
CA HIS A 199 3.96 -12.26 -11.36
C HIS A 199 5.46 -11.93 -11.30
N CYS A 200 5.82 -10.70 -10.96
CA CYS A 200 7.22 -10.27 -10.87
C CYS A 200 8.00 -11.08 -9.82
N THR A 201 7.37 -11.35 -8.67
CA THR A 201 7.98 -12.17 -7.62
C THR A 201 8.22 -13.61 -8.10
N ALA A 202 7.23 -14.23 -8.74
CA ALA A 202 7.38 -15.58 -9.26
C ALA A 202 8.42 -15.66 -10.38
N ALA A 203 8.45 -14.69 -11.28
CA ALA A 203 9.43 -14.61 -12.36
C ALA A 203 10.86 -14.50 -11.82
N PHE A 204 11.07 -13.63 -10.81
CA PHE A 204 12.37 -13.50 -10.17
C PHE A 204 12.82 -14.78 -9.46
N CYS A 205 11.92 -15.42 -8.70
CA CYS A 205 12.22 -16.71 -8.07
C CYS A 205 12.54 -17.81 -9.10
N GLY A 206 11.84 -17.84 -10.23
CA GLY A 206 12.13 -18.78 -11.33
C GLY A 206 13.49 -18.52 -11.97
N GLN A 207 13.87 -17.25 -12.15
CA GLN A 207 15.21 -16.91 -12.62
C GLN A 207 16.28 -17.35 -11.62
N LEU A 208 16.06 -17.14 -10.32
CA LEU A 208 16.96 -17.59 -9.27
C LEU A 208 17.14 -19.12 -9.31
N GLU A 209 16.06 -19.88 -9.48
CA GLU A 209 16.11 -21.34 -9.62
C GLU A 209 16.97 -21.77 -10.82
N VAL A 210 16.73 -21.17 -12.00
CA VAL A 210 17.49 -21.48 -13.21
C VAL A 210 18.97 -21.15 -13.03
N THR A 211 19.29 -19.98 -12.47
CA THR A 211 20.68 -19.57 -12.21
C THR A 211 21.36 -20.53 -11.24
N MET A 212 20.72 -20.90 -10.13
CA MET A 212 21.30 -21.82 -9.14
C MET A 212 21.51 -23.23 -9.73
N ASN A 213 20.55 -23.74 -10.48
CA ASN A 213 20.69 -25.04 -11.15
C ASN A 213 21.77 -25.03 -12.25
N GLY A 214 22.02 -23.88 -12.88
CA GLY A 214 23.08 -23.73 -13.88
C GLY A 214 24.50 -23.92 -13.33
N TYR A 215 24.71 -23.74 -12.02
CA TYR A 215 26.02 -23.92 -11.37
C TYR A 215 26.16 -25.28 -10.67
N ARG A 216 25.15 -26.14 -10.74
CA ARG A 216 25.19 -27.47 -10.14
C ARG A 216 26.08 -28.39 -10.97
N THR A 217 27.13 -28.93 -10.34
CA THR A 217 28.06 -29.87 -10.97
C THR A 217 27.57 -31.32 -10.94
N ASP A 218 26.48 -31.59 -10.20
CA ASP A 218 25.82 -32.88 -10.13
C ASP A 218 24.70 -33.03 -11.18
N LEU A 219 24.42 -31.99 -11.98
CA LEU A 219 23.52 -32.07 -13.12
C LEU A 219 24.35 -32.18 -14.40
N ASP A 220 24.41 -33.38 -14.99
CA ASP A 220 25.12 -33.60 -16.26
C ASP A 220 24.57 -32.68 -17.35
N HIS A 221 25.37 -31.71 -17.80
CA HIS A 221 25.02 -30.87 -18.95
C HIS A 221 25.00 -31.65 -20.29
N ASP A 222 25.49 -32.90 -20.31
CA ASP A 222 25.59 -33.79 -21.48
C ASP A 222 24.83 -35.13 -21.34
N GLY A 223 23.96 -35.29 -20.32
CA GLY A 223 23.07 -36.46 -20.21
C GLY A 223 23.76 -37.82 -19.93
N CYS A 224 24.96 -37.82 -19.32
CA CYS A 224 25.64 -39.05 -18.90
C CYS A 224 25.52 -39.27 -17.39
N THR A 225 24.39 -39.85 -16.97
CA THR A 225 24.02 -40.13 -15.58
C THR A 225 25.15 -40.79 -14.77
N THR A 226 25.68 -40.07 -13.79
CA THR A 226 26.37 -40.70 -12.65
C THR A 226 25.44 -40.84 -11.44
N LEU A 227 25.70 -41.87 -10.64
CA LEU A 227 24.89 -42.46 -9.55
C LEU A 227 24.40 -41.52 -8.41
N ALA A 228 24.62 -40.20 -8.48
CA ALA A 228 24.20 -39.22 -7.46
C ALA A 228 22.85 -38.53 -7.73
N ASN A 229 22.31 -38.68 -8.95
CA ASN A 229 21.13 -37.92 -9.42
C ASN A 229 19.83 -38.32 -8.69
N ASP A 230 19.67 -39.60 -8.34
CA ASP A 230 18.46 -40.12 -7.69
C ASP A 230 18.10 -39.37 -6.39
N ARG A 231 19.09 -38.99 -5.57
CA ARG A 231 18.81 -38.38 -4.26
C ARG A 231 18.37 -36.93 -4.36
N MET A 232 18.93 -36.18 -5.31
CA MET A 232 18.57 -34.77 -5.51
C MET A 232 17.27 -34.63 -6.30
N ASP A 233 17.03 -35.52 -7.27
CA ASP A 233 15.76 -35.59 -7.97
C ASP A 233 14.63 -35.99 -7.01
N GLN A 234 14.87 -36.93 -6.09
CA GLN A 234 13.94 -37.24 -4.99
C GLN A 234 13.69 -36.04 -4.06
N LEU A 235 14.70 -35.23 -3.75
CA LEU A 235 14.52 -34.02 -2.93
C LEU A 235 13.71 -32.95 -3.66
N LYS A 236 13.93 -32.78 -4.96
CA LYS A 236 13.15 -31.87 -5.81
C LYS A 236 11.69 -32.35 -5.93
N GLU A 237 11.48 -33.61 -6.29
CA GLU A 237 10.15 -34.22 -6.40
C GLU A 237 9.39 -34.12 -5.06
N LYS A 238 10.07 -34.36 -3.93
CA LYS A 238 9.48 -34.19 -2.60
C LYS A 238 9.10 -32.74 -2.32
N ALA A 239 9.96 -31.78 -2.64
CA ALA A 239 9.67 -30.36 -2.45
C ALA A 239 8.49 -29.89 -3.33
N GLU A 240 8.43 -30.36 -4.57
CA GLU A 240 7.33 -30.08 -5.50
C GLU A 240 6.02 -30.72 -5.05
N ALA A 241 6.03 -32.01 -4.68
CA ALA A 241 4.88 -32.73 -4.17
C ALA A 241 4.34 -32.09 -2.88
N GLU A 242 5.24 -31.64 -1.99
CA GLU A 242 4.86 -30.93 -0.77
C GLU A 242 4.25 -29.55 -1.08
N SER A 243 4.82 -28.81 -2.03
CA SER A 243 4.28 -27.53 -2.51
C SER A 243 2.88 -27.68 -3.12
N VAL A 244 2.69 -28.67 -4.00
CA VAL A 244 1.39 -28.99 -4.62
C VAL A 244 0.37 -29.40 -3.55
N THR A 245 0.77 -30.24 -2.61
CA THR A 245 -0.08 -30.68 -1.50
C THR A 245 -0.56 -29.49 -0.65
N ARG A 246 0.37 -28.61 -0.23
CA ARG A 246 0.05 -27.40 0.54
C ARG A 246 -0.87 -26.45 -0.25
N ARG A 247 -0.68 -26.32 -1.56
CA ARG A 247 -1.53 -25.48 -2.41
C ARG A 247 -2.95 -26.05 -2.54
N SER A 248 -3.07 -27.38 -2.64
CA SER A 248 -4.37 -28.07 -2.68
C SER A 248 -5.12 -27.93 -1.35
N GLN A 249 -4.43 -28.08 -0.21
CA GLN A 249 -4.99 -27.86 1.12
C GLN A 249 -5.49 -26.42 1.31
N ARG A 250 -4.69 -25.41 0.93
CA ARG A 250 -5.13 -24.01 1.04
C ARG A 250 -6.35 -23.72 0.17
N LYS A 251 -6.42 -24.25 -1.05
CA LYS A 251 -7.60 -24.09 -1.93
C LYS A 251 -8.85 -24.72 -1.33
N SER A 252 -8.75 -25.90 -0.72
CA SER A 252 -9.89 -26.58 -0.10
C SER A 252 -10.35 -25.91 1.20
N GLU A 253 -9.42 -25.34 1.98
CA GLU A 253 -9.73 -24.52 3.15
C GLU A 253 -10.44 -23.21 2.78
N THR A 254 -9.97 -22.50 1.75
CA THR A 254 -10.65 -21.30 1.25
C THR A 254 -12.06 -21.63 0.74
N LEU A 255 -12.24 -22.74 0.03
CA LEU A 255 -13.57 -23.16 -0.46
C LEU A 255 -14.54 -23.48 0.70
N ARG A 256 -14.04 -24.10 1.78
CA ARG A 256 -14.83 -24.41 2.98
C ARG A 256 -15.25 -23.15 3.74
N LEU A 257 -14.39 -22.14 3.81
CA LEU A 257 -14.72 -20.84 4.42
C LEU A 257 -15.81 -20.09 3.64
N TYR A 258 -15.77 -20.13 2.31
CA TYR A 258 -16.82 -19.56 1.47
C TYR A 258 -18.16 -20.29 1.62
N GLN A 259 -18.15 -21.62 1.72
CA GLN A 259 -19.39 -22.41 1.94
C GLN A 259 -20.01 -22.18 3.33
N ALA A 260 -19.18 -22.06 4.37
CA ALA A 260 -19.65 -21.80 5.73
C ALA A 260 -20.25 -20.38 5.90
N GLY A 261 -19.79 -19.39 5.11
CA GLY A 261 -20.37 -18.06 5.07
C GLY A 261 -21.71 -17.99 4.34
N SER A 262 -21.89 -18.77 3.25
CA SER A 262 -23.14 -18.77 2.47
C SER A 262 -24.33 -19.44 3.18
N ASP A 263 -24.07 -20.37 4.10
CA ASP A 263 -25.14 -21.03 4.89
C ASP A 263 -25.68 -20.15 6.04
N ALA A 264 -25.02 -19.04 6.37
CA ALA A 264 -25.41 -18.14 7.47
C ALA A 264 -26.36 -16.98 7.06
N THR A 265 -26.61 -16.77 5.76
CA THR A 265 -27.35 -15.59 5.25
C THR A 265 -28.73 -15.85 4.65
N LEU A 266 -29.24 -17.08 4.71
CA LEU A 266 -30.64 -17.36 4.33
C LEU A 266 -31.59 -17.05 5.48
N ASN A 267 -31.78 -15.76 5.82
CA ASN A 267 -32.98 -15.20 6.45
C ASN A 267 -32.83 -13.68 6.61
N ASN A 268 -33.18 -12.91 5.59
CA ASN A 268 -33.94 -11.65 5.75
C ASN A 268 -34.29 -11.05 4.38
N THR A 269 -35.58 -11.01 4.11
CA THR A 269 -36.19 -10.41 2.91
C THR A 269 -36.63 -8.99 3.26
N HIS A 270 -36.08 -7.96 2.61
CA HIS A 270 -36.83 -6.77 2.19
C HIS A 270 -36.04 -5.97 1.12
N PRO A 271 -36.70 -5.46 0.06
CA PRO A 271 -36.04 -4.95 -1.14
C PRO A 271 -35.80 -3.43 -1.12
N ASN A 272 -34.78 -3.01 -1.88
CA ASN A 272 -34.40 -1.65 -2.30
C ASN A 272 -33.29 -0.93 -1.51
N LEU A 273 -32.07 -1.50 -1.49
CA LEU A 273 -30.80 -0.76 -1.60
C LEU A 273 -29.74 -1.71 -2.21
N PRO A 274 -28.78 -1.23 -3.03
CA PRO A 274 -27.68 -2.07 -3.46
C PRO A 274 -26.83 -2.49 -2.24
N PRO A 275 -26.43 -3.77 -2.13
CA PRO A 275 -25.71 -4.27 -0.98
C PRO A 275 -24.30 -3.66 -0.95
N VAL A 276 -23.99 -3.00 0.16
CA VAL A 276 -22.61 -2.64 0.51
C VAL A 276 -22.04 -3.88 1.19
N ASP A 277 -20.99 -4.47 0.61
CA ASP A 277 -20.21 -5.56 1.20
C ASP A 277 -19.64 -5.10 2.56
N ASP A 278 -20.36 -5.39 3.64
CA ASP A 278 -20.01 -5.02 5.02
C ASP A 278 -18.96 -5.96 5.65
N ASP A 279 -18.49 -6.97 4.91
CA ASP A 279 -17.55 -8.00 5.39
C ASP A 279 -16.06 -7.64 5.23
N LEU A 280 -15.73 -6.42 4.78
CA LEU A 280 -14.34 -5.97 4.59
C LEU A 280 -13.78 -5.08 5.73
N TYR A 281 -14.52 -4.86 6.82
CA TYR A 281 -14.03 -4.10 7.97
C TYR A 281 -14.05 -4.93 9.26
N PRO A 282 -12.92 -5.08 9.97
CA PRO A 282 -12.94 -5.66 11.30
C PRO A 282 -13.74 -4.77 12.26
N LYS A 283 -14.85 -5.28 12.79
CA LYS A 283 -15.55 -4.68 13.92
C LYS A 283 -14.61 -4.68 15.12
N LYS A 284 -14.14 -3.50 15.52
CA LYS A 284 -13.46 -3.28 16.81
C LYS A 284 -14.51 -3.44 17.91
N ASP A 285 -14.68 -4.66 18.38
CA ASP A 285 -15.09 -4.97 19.76
C ASP A 285 -14.76 -6.44 20.03
N SER A 286 -13.50 -6.69 20.37
CA SER A 286 -13.07 -7.86 21.14
C SER A 286 -11.77 -7.50 21.85
N GLN A 287 -11.82 -7.50 23.18
CA GLN A 287 -10.67 -7.36 24.06
C GLN A 287 -9.63 -8.43 23.70
N LEU A 288 -8.44 -8.00 23.28
CA LEU A 288 -7.24 -8.84 23.26
C LEU A 288 -6.06 -8.05 23.82
N ASP A 289 -5.26 -8.78 24.59
CA ASP A 289 -4.09 -8.34 25.36
C ASP A 289 -3.11 -7.46 24.58
N PRO A 290 -2.49 -6.44 25.20
CA PRO A 290 -1.54 -5.55 24.54
C PRO A 290 -0.16 -6.19 24.26
N GLU A 291 0.06 -7.48 24.54
CA GLU A 291 1.35 -8.16 24.32
C GLU A 291 1.42 -9.02 23.04
N SER A 292 0.34 -9.20 22.26
CA SER A 292 0.37 -10.12 21.10
C SER A 292 0.52 -9.46 19.72
N ALA A 293 0.81 -8.15 19.66
CA ALA A 293 0.72 -7.38 18.41
C ALA A 293 1.99 -7.38 17.54
N ASN A 294 2.79 -8.47 17.52
CA ASN A 294 3.97 -8.58 16.65
C ASN A 294 4.51 -10.02 16.43
N CYS A 295 3.65 -11.05 16.43
CA CYS A 295 4.13 -12.42 16.19
C CYS A 295 3.70 -12.92 14.80
N TYR A 296 4.66 -12.96 13.87
CA TYR A 296 4.59 -13.87 12.72
C TYR A 296 4.61 -15.32 13.24
N PRO A 297 3.83 -16.25 12.65
CA PRO A 297 3.71 -17.62 13.15
C PRO A 297 4.93 -18.52 12.86
N ASN A 298 6.17 -17.99 12.93
CA ASN A 298 7.43 -18.74 12.79
C ASN A 298 8.67 -18.04 13.42
N ALA A 299 8.49 -17.06 14.32
CA ALA A 299 9.61 -16.31 14.88
C ALA A 299 10.53 -17.11 15.85
N ASP A 300 10.04 -18.21 16.43
CA ASP A 300 10.75 -18.94 17.50
C ASP A 300 11.90 -19.86 17.01
N SER A 301 12.19 -19.88 15.71
CA SER A 301 13.18 -20.81 15.12
C SER A 301 14.29 -20.15 14.30
N ALA A 302 14.43 -18.82 14.32
CA ALA A 302 15.53 -18.15 13.63
C ALA A 302 16.81 -18.17 14.50
N PRO A 303 17.97 -18.62 13.98
CA PRO A 303 19.24 -18.50 14.69
C PRO A 303 19.59 -17.03 14.96
N LEU A 304 20.05 -16.73 16.18
CA LEU A 304 20.52 -15.40 16.58
C LEU A 304 21.77 -15.04 15.77
N MET A 305 21.64 -14.15 14.79
CA MET A 305 22.79 -13.59 14.08
C MET A 305 23.37 -12.45 14.93
N HIS A 306 24.60 -12.63 15.40
CA HIS A 306 25.35 -11.61 16.12
C HIS A 306 25.53 -10.37 15.24
N ASP A 307 24.99 -9.25 15.69
CA ASP A 307 25.21 -7.92 15.12
C ASP A 307 26.66 -7.49 15.41
N SER A 308 27.52 -7.55 14.39
CA SER A 308 28.81 -6.86 14.42
C SER A 308 28.58 -5.50 13.78
N GLY A 309 28.47 -4.50 14.65
CA GLY A 309 28.21 -3.12 14.26
C GLY A 309 29.30 -2.59 13.36
N GLU A 310 28.90 -2.21 12.14
CA GLU A 310 29.44 -1.10 11.35
C GLU A 310 28.64 -1.07 10.04
N ASN A 311 27.66 -0.18 9.95
CA ASN A 311 27.14 0.40 8.70
C ASN A 311 26.12 1.51 9.02
N SER A 312 26.60 2.57 9.67
CA SER A 312 26.08 3.91 9.43
C SER A 312 26.97 4.56 8.37
N ILE A 313 26.33 5.26 7.42
CA ILE A 313 26.88 6.05 6.30
C ILE A 313 26.56 5.41 4.95
N LEU A 314 25.36 5.72 4.44
CA LEU A 314 25.04 6.00 3.03
C LEU A 314 23.53 6.24 2.92
N LYS A 315 23.07 7.35 3.50
CA LYS A 315 21.71 7.85 3.34
C LYS A 315 21.76 9.36 3.14
N GLU A 316 22.40 9.79 2.06
CA GLU A 316 22.31 11.17 1.56
C GLU A 316 22.95 11.23 0.17
N GLN A 317 22.12 11.06 -0.86
CA GLN A 317 22.32 11.60 -2.22
C GLN A 317 21.24 10.99 -3.09
N TYR A 318 20.04 11.57 -3.10
CA TYR A 318 19.10 11.59 -4.24
C TYR A 318 17.91 12.43 -3.78
N ASP A 319 18.12 13.72 -3.57
CA ASP A 319 17.07 14.75 -3.52
C ASP A 319 17.73 16.13 -3.60
N ASN A 320 18.07 16.55 -4.82
CA ASN A 320 18.26 17.97 -5.12
C ASN A 320 18.09 18.21 -6.62
N VAL A 321 16.84 18.32 -7.07
CA VAL A 321 16.49 19.12 -8.24
C VAL A 321 15.26 19.95 -7.87
N THR A 322 15.53 21.16 -7.39
CA THR A 322 14.49 22.17 -7.17
C THR A 322 14.25 22.94 -8.46
N HIS A 323 12.97 23.15 -8.75
CA HIS A 323 12.45 24.04 -9.78
C HIS A 323 13.06 25.44 -9.74
N GLY A 324 13.55 25.93 -10.89
CA GLY A 324 13.77 27.35 -11.16
C GLY A 324 12.70 27.84 -12.15
N ASN A 325 11.86 28.77 -11.69
CA ASN A 325 10.84 29.43 -12.48
C ASN A 325 11.40 30.70 -13.16
N ALA A 326 10.77 31.08 -14.28
CA ALA A 326 11.17 32.12 -15.22
C ALA A 326 11.11 33.56 -14.69
N ASP A 327 11.96 34.40 -15.30
CA ASP A 327 11.67 35.70 -15.95
C ASP A 327 12.71 36.77 -15.61
N THR A 328 13.53 37.19 -16.58
CA THR A 328 13.51 38.53 -17.21
C THR A 328 14.74 38.79 -18.09
N GLU A 329 14.50 39.57 -19.15
CA GLU A 329 15.46 40.32 -19.98
C GLU A 329 16.18 39.63 -21.16
N ASN A 330 15.54 39.80 -22.32
CA ASN A 330 16.15 39.90 -23.65
C ASN A 330 17.00 41.19 -23.73
N PRO A 331 18.17 41.17 -24.40
CA PRO A 331 18.23 41.96 -25.63
C PRO A 331 19.04 41.32 -26.78
N LEU A 332 18.42 41.33 -27.96
CA LEU A 332 18.94 41.79 -29.26
C LEU A 332 20.40 41.48 -29.66
N ILE A 333 20.50 40.59 -30.66
CA ILE A 333 21.25 40.72 -31.94
C ILE A 333 22.75 41.07 -31.85
N LYS A 334 23.60 40.14 -32.34
CA LYS A 334 24.42 40.35 -33.55
C LYS A 334 24.95 39.06 -34.16
N VAL A 335 24.82 39.03 -35.48
CA VAL A 335 25.35 38.12 -36.49
C VAL A 335 26.88 38.18 -36.50
N ASN A 336 27.56 37.04 -36.67
CA ASN A 336 28.55 36.86 -37.75
C ASN A 336 29.13 35.45 -37.87
N ASP A 337 29.40 35.15 -39.13
CA ASP A 337 29.89 33.95 -39.81
C ASP A 337 31.26 33.38 -39.39
N HIS A 338 31.49 32.16 -39.89
CA HIS A 338 32.76 31.50 -40.23
C HIS A 338 33.71 31.11 -39.08
N GLU A 339 33.88 29.80 -38.86
CA GLU A 339 34.85 28.92 -39.58
C GLU A 339 34.46 27.44 -39.44
#